data_AF-A0AAU4CR87-F1
#
_entry.id   AF-A0AAU4CR87-F1
#
_cell.length_a   1.000
_cell.length_b   1.000
_cell.length_c   1.000
_cell.angle_alpha   90.00
_cell.angle_beta   90.00
_cell.angle_gamma   90.00
#
_symmetry.space_group_name_H-M   'P 1'
#
loop_
_entity.id
_entity.type
_entity.pdbx_description
1 polymer ?
#
loop_
_entity_poly.entity_id
_entity_poly.type
_entity_poly.pdbx_seq_one_letter_code
_entity_poly.pdbx_strand_id
1 'polypeptide(L)'
;MTPAAAASLGPATSGPSAPGPAYGSVIALGKPNDSLLTVVIVAVVVLLLLIPLLRHLIRRRGGWRRFRRGVGRELTLTRRAFGEPLRTYRRHRRGVRALARQLSDPRGALLVRRLLDGAAAALADAPGAVPHAVRTEPGRAAVQIAARPLPEPPAPWEPSDEPGPQRWELPLTEADTLPQGRPRAGAHLRPLPVAIGMADDACVHLDLAAGPGLITVEGDAAARGRLLQALAAQLDRPGSGASVSVTDGVHPQYPGQRLDALLRSLEEAAEAHEETEGAGEFDESGRADTPVVVCAAPGPEQARRLSALAASGAVVCLIDGRVAGHSWALRVDGRGRVVAPELGLDADSAPLGGAVAAAVRADRRRLRRESAPRRGAPTRQRPRTRESRPHELEESPRLEESLREESLHLVETQALEVAEVLQEEPPRSPLRTTAPARTTTGSDLLAEPATARDHSTAASSGTRED
;
A
#
# COMPACT_ATOMS: atom_id res chain seq x y z
N MET A 1 -53.52 27.56 17.41
CA MET A 1 -53.59 29.02 17.16
C MET A 1 -53.06 29.29 15.76
N THR A 2 -53.98 29.30 14.79
CA THR A 2 -53.94 30.05 13.51
C THR A 2 -54.03 31.57 13.82
N PRO A 3 -53.76 32.53 12.90
CA PRO A 3 -54.23 32.60 11.49
C PRO A 3 -53.10 32.87 10.47
N ALA A 4 -53.17 32.52 9.17
CA ALA A 4 -54.14 32.78 8.09
C ALA A 4 -53.83 34.05 7.26
N ALA A 5 -53.69 33.89 5.94
CA ALA A 5 -54.19 34.75 4.84
C ALA A 5 -53.55 34.26 3.50
N ALA A 6 -54.28 33.53 2.64
CA ALA A 6 -55.22 34.02 1.60
C ALA A 6 -54.47 34.56 0.37
N ALA A 7 -54.39 33.82 -0.75
CA ALA A 7 -55.43 33.55 -1.77
C ALA A 7 -55.54 34.67 -2.82
N SER A 8 -55.32 34.33 -4.09
CA SER A 8 -56.05 34.93 -5.22
C SER A 8 -56.00 34.00 -6.44
N LEU A 9 -57.19 33.77 -7.00
CA LEU A 9 -57.56 32.83 -8.05
C LEU A 9 -58.15 33.63 -9.23
N GLY A 10 -57.67 33.36 -10.44
CA GLY A 10 -58.38 33.55 -11.73
C GLY A 10 -58.61 34.99 -12.25
N PRO A 11 -59.10 35.17 -13.50
CA PRO A 11 -59.64 34.18 -14.43
C PRO A 11 -59.09 34.23 -15.87
N ALA A 12 -59.63 33.33 -16.70
CA ALA A 12 -59.32 32.99 -18.08
C ALA A 12 -59.56 34.09 -19.13
N THR A 13 -58.91 33.95 -20.29
CA THR A 13 -59.57 34.18 -21.60
C THR A 13 -58.79 33.52 -22.74
N SER A 14 -59.51 32.68 -23.46
CA SER A 14 -59.15 32.02 -24.73
C SER A 14 -59.24 32.99 -25.91
N GLY A 15 -58.30 32.91 -26.85
CA GLY A 15 -58.41 33.49 -28.18
C GLY A 15 -57.48 32.77 -29.17
N PRO A 16 -57.98 32.21 -30.29
CA PRO A 16 -57.16 31.59 -31.32
C PRO A 16 -56.69 32.64 -32.34
N SER A 17 -55.41 32.63 -32.69
CA SER A 17 -54.90 33.41 -33.83
C SER A 17 -53.94 32.57 -34.66
N ALA A 18 -54.15 32.68 -35.96
CA ALA A 18 -53.66 31.89 -37.08
C ALA A 18 -52.14 31.71 -37.21
N PRO A 19 -51.69 30.71 -38.00
CA PRO A 19 -50.30 30.54 -38.39
C PRO A 19 -49.92 31.55 -39.48
N GLY A 20 -48.78 32.23 -39.30
CA GLY A 20 -48.22 33.20 -40.24
C GLY A 20 -46.70 33.25 -40.12
N PRO A 21 -45.99 33.69 -41.19
CA PRO A 21 -44.92 32.93 -41.81
C PRO A 21 -43.54 33.10 -41.18
N ALA A 22 -42.68 32.13 -41.49
CA ALA A 22 -41.24 32.13 -41.28
C ALA A 22 -40.59 33.50 -41.52
N TYR A 23 -40.03 34.07 -40.45
CA TYR A 23 -39.00 35.10 -40.52
C TYR A 23 -37.88 34.71 -39.55
N GLY A 24 -36.66 34.84 -40.06
CA GLY A 24 -35.47 34.10 -39.64
C GLY A 24 -35.18 34.09 -38.15
N SER A 25 -34.71 32.93 -37.67
CA SER A 25 -33.94 32.82 -36.44
C SER A 25 -32.71 33.73 -36.56
N VAL A 26 -32.86 34.97 -36.12
CA VAL A 26 -31.73 35.84 -35.82
C VAL A 26 -31.00 35.15 -34.69
N ILE A 27 -29.83 34.58 -35.01
CA ILE A 27 -28.88 34.08 -34.05
C ILE A 27 -28.61 35.24 -33.09
N ALA A 28 -29.23 35.20 -31.92
CA ALA A 28 -28.93 36.11 -30.83
C ALA A 28 -27.50 35.77 -30.39
N LEU A 29 -26.51 36.41 -31.03
CA LEU A 29 -25.18 36.54 -30.48
C LEU A 29 -25.36 37.21 -29.11
N GLY A 30 -25.37 36.41 -28.05
CA GLY A 30 -25.35 36.94 -26.69
C GLY A 30 -24.20 37.92 -26.59
N LYS A 31 -24.50 39.16 -26.18
CA LYS A 31 -23.46 40.17 -25.91
C LYS A 31 -22.40 39.50 -25.03
N PRO A 32 -21.14 39.40 -25.49
CA PRO A 32 -20.09 38.86 -24.64
C PRO A 32 -20.05 39.75 -23.39
N ASN A 33 -20.17 39.13 -22.21
CA ASN A 33 -20.00 39.84 -20.94
C ASN A 33 -18.69 40.65 -21.02
N ASP A 34 -18.72 41.93 -20.65
CA ASP A 34 -17.58 42.85 -20.81
C ASP A 34 -16.28 42.29 -20.18
N SER A 35 -16.41 41.43 -19.16
CA SER A 35 -15.30 40.68 -18.55
C SER A 35 -14.62 39.69 -19.50
N LEU A 36 -15.38 38.95 -20.32
CA LEU A 36 -14.81 37.97 -21.26
C LEU A 36 -14.10 38.69 -22.40
N LEU A 37 -14.72 39.78 -22.91
CA LEU A 37 -14.12 40.60 -23.95
C LEU A 37 -12.83 41.27 -23.46
N THR A 38 -12.78 41.74 -22.20
CA THR A 38 -11.57 42.28 -21.58
C THR A 38 -10.47 41.22 -21.46
N VAL A 39 -10.80 40.01 -20.99
CA VAL A 39 -9.83 38.90 -20.90
C VAL A 39 -9.29 38.53 -22.28
N VAL A 40 -10.14 38.49 -23.31
CA VAL A 40 -9.72 38.20 -24.69
C VAL A 40 -8.82 39.32 -25.23
N ILE A 41 -9.17 40.59 -25.03
CA ILE A 41 -8.33 41.72 -25.46
C ILE A 41 -6.96 41.68 -24.77
N VAL A 42 -6.93 41.49 -23.44
CA VAL A 42 -5.67 41.38 -22.69
C VAL A 42 -4.85 40.21 -23.21
N ALA A 43 -5.45 39.04 -23.45
CA ALA A 43 -4.76 37.89 -24.00
C ALA A 43 -4.19 38.16 -25.41
N VAL A 44 -4.96 38.83 -26.28
CA VAL A 44 -4.53 39.21 -27.63
C VAL A 44 -3.38 40.22 -27.57
N VAL A 45 -3.47 41.24 -26.72
CA VAL A 45 -2.40 42.24 -26.53
C VAL A 45 -1.13 41.58 -26.02
N VAL A 46 -1.23 40.71 -25.00
CA VAL A 46 -0.09 39.95 -24.48
C VAL A 46 0.52 39.09 -25.57
N LEU A 47 -0.29 38.37 -26.36
CA LEU A 47 0.18 37.53 -27.47
C LEU A 47 0.88 38.36 -28.55
N LEU A 48 0.32 39.52 -28.93
CA LEU A 48 0.89 40.45 -29.89
C LEU A 48 2.21 41.06 -29.43
N LEU A 49 2.43 41.19 -28.11
CA LEU A 49 3.73 41.62 -27.55
C LEU A 49 4.73 40.46 -27.48
N LEU A 50 4.25 39.24 -27.22
CA LEU A 50 5.10 38.05 -27.04
C LEU A 50 5.69 37.56 -28.36
N ILE A 51 4.92 37.60 -29.46
CA ILE A 51 5.38 37.22 -30.81
C ILE A 51 6.61 38.04 -31.29
N PRO A 52 6.62 39.39 -31.28
CA PRO A 52 7.77 40.18 -31.71
C PRO A 52 8.94 40.05 -30.74
N LEU A 53 8.68 39.91 -29.43
CA LEU A 53 9.74 39.63 -28.44
C LEU A 53 10.45 38.30 -28.75
N LEU A 54 9.68 37.25 -29.01
CA LEU A 54 10.21 35.94 -29.39
C LEU A 54 10.98 36.05 -30.71
N ARG A 55 10.42 36.72 -31.72
CA ARG A 55 11.10 36.97 -33.01
C ARG A 55 12.40 37.76 -32.84
N HIS A 56 12.41 38.78 -31.98
CA HIS A 56 13.60 39.56 -31.66
C HIS A 56 14.68 38.70 -31.01
N LEU A 57 14.31 37.89 -30.00
CA LEU A 57 15.23 36.95 -29.35
C LEU A 57 15.80 35.90 -30.31
N ILE A 58 14.97 35.36 -31.22
CA ILE A 58 15.39 34.40 -32.24
C ILE A 58 16.38 35.03 -33.22
N ARG A 59 16.11 36.26 -33.67
CA ARG A 59 17.02 37.00 -34.57
C ARG A 59 18.34 37.31 -33.88
N ARG A 60 18.29 37.78 -32.62
CA ARG A 60 19.47 38.14 -31.82
C ARG A 60 20.37 36.94 -31.50
N ARG A 61 19.79 35.74 -31.37
CA ARG A 61 20.54 34.49 -31.08
C ARG A 61 20.97 33.70 -32.33
N GLY A 62 20.91 34.30 -33.52
CA GLY A 62 21.46 33.70 -34.75
C GLY A 62 20.59 32.58 -35.35
N GLY A 63 19.26 32.68 -35.20
CA GLY A 63 18.29 31.85 -35.90
C GLY A 63 17.58 30.79 -35.06
N TRP A 64 16.43 30.35 -35.56
CA TRP A 64 15.51 29.42 -34.89
C TRP A 64 16.20 28.10 -34.47
N ARG A 65 17.14 27.62 -35.30
CA ARG A 65 17.90 26.39 -35.03
C ARG A 65 18.80 26.49 -33.80
N ARG A 66 19.44 27.65 -33.55
CA ARG A 66 20.32 27.85 -32.39
C ARG A 66 19.52 28.10 -31.10
N PHE A 67 18.44 28.89 -31.19
CA PHE A 67 17.51 29.10 -30.08
C PHE A 67 16.90 27.79 -29.59
N ARG A 68 16.37 26.95 -30.49
CA ARG A 68 15.83 25.63 -30.15
C ARG A 68 16.86 24.69 -29.51
N ARG A 69 18.14 24.76 -29.90
CA ARG A 69 19.20 23.95 -29.29
C ARG A 69 19.56 24.44 -27.88
N GLY A 70 19.59 25.76 -27.66
CA GLY A 70 19.81 26.33 -26.32
C GLY A 70 18.65 26.02 -25.37
N VAL A 71 17.42 26.29 -25.81
CA VAL A 71 16.19 25.97 -25.08
C VAL A 71 16.05 24.47 -24.84
N GLY A 72 16.40 23.62 -25.82
CA GLY A 72 16.39 22.17 -25.65
C GLY A 72 17.36 21.69 -24.56
N ARG A 73 18.57 22.28 -24.48
CA ARG A 73 19.55 21.96 -23.43
C ARG A 73 19.07 22.41 -22.05
N GLU A 74 18.55 23.63 -21.93
CA GLU A 74 17.99 24.13 -20.68
C GLU A 74 16.75 23.31 -20.24
N LEU A 75 15.84 22.99 -21.16
CA LEU A 75 14.70 22.09 -20.90
C LEU A 75 15.14 20.69 -20.48
N THR A 76 16.24 20.14 -21.01
CA THR A 76 16.72 18.84 -20.54
C THR A 76 17.27 18.89 -19.11
N LEU A 77 17.92 19.99 -18.72
CA LEU A 77 18.39 20.17 -17.34
C LEU A 77 17.21 20.39 -16.38
N THR A 78 16.27 21.25 -16.76
CA THR A 78 15.03 21.48 -16.00
C THR A 78 14.19 20.21 -15.93
N ARG A 79 14.05 19.44 -17.02
CA ARG A 79 13.31 18.17 -17.01
C ARG A 79 13.99 17.10 -16.17
N ARG A 80 15.32 17.11 -16.02
CA ARG A 80 16.01 16.22 -15.07
C ARG A 80 15.78 16.66 -13.63
N ALA A 81 15.88 17.96 -13.34
CA ALA A 81 15.67 18.51 -12.00
C ALA A 81 14.21 18.43 -11.51
N PHE A 82 13.23 18.67 -12.39
CA PHE A 82 11.80 18.63 -12.07
C PHE A 82 11.13 17.30 -12.43
N GLY A 83 11.80 16.43 -13.18
CA GLY A 83 11.29 15.11 -13.54
C GLY A 83 11.43 14.09 -12.42
N GLU A 84 12.40 14.27 -11.52
CA GLU A 84 12.60 13.37 -10.38
C GLU A 84 11.39 13.34 -9.43
N PRO A 85 10.81 14.47 -8.98
CA PRO A 85 9.57 14.46 -8.19
C PRO A 85 8.41 13.74 -8.88
N LEU A 86 8.22 13.95 -10.19
CA LEU A 86 7.17 13.29 -10.96
C LEU A 86 7.40 11.79 -11.10
N ARG A 87 8.65 11.35 -11.25
CA ARG A 87 9.00 9.92 -11.30
C ARG A 87 8.77 9.25 -9.95
N THR A 88 9.18 9.89 -8.86
CA THR A 88 8.94 9.40 -7.49
C THR A 88 7.45 9.29 -7.21
N TYR A 89 6.66 10.30 -7.58
CA TYR A 89 5.21 10.26 -7.44
C TYR A 89 4.56 9.15 -8.28
N ARG A 90 4.99 8.97 -9.53
CA ARG A 90 4.50 7.88 -10.39
C ARG A 90 4.87 6.50 -9.85
N ARG A 91 6.11 6.31 -9.36
CA ARG A 91 6.56 5.07 -8.71
C ARG A 91 5.71 4.78 -7.49
N HIS A 92 5.50 5.78 -6.63
CA HIS A 92 4.64 5.67 -5.45
C HIS A 92 3.21 5.25 -5.85
N ARG A 93 2.57 5.92 -6.81
CA ARG A 93 1.22 5.56 -7.28
C ARG A 93 1.14 4.15 -7.86
N ARG A 94 2.15 3.73 -8.62
CA ARG A 94 2.25 2.35 -9.14
C ARG A 94 2.40 1.34 -8.00
N GLY A 95 3.29 1.60 -7.05
CA GLY A 95 3.48 0.78 -5.85
C GLY A 95 2.19 0.66 -5.03
N VAL A 96 1.48 1.76 -4.79
CA VAL A 96 0.18 1.75 -4.09
C VAL A 96 -0.82 0.86 -4.82
N ARG A 97 -0.92 0.97 -6.15
CA ARG A 97 -1.86 0.16 -6.95
C ARG A 97 -1.47 -1.32 -6.96
N ALA A 98 -0.19 -1.64 -7.11
CA ALA A 98 0.32 -3.01 -7.11
C ALA A 98 0.07 -3.68 -5.75
N LEU A 99 0.54 -3.05 -4.66
CA LEU A 99 0.29 -3.51 -3.29
C LEU A 99 -1.20 -3.61 -2.98
N ALA A 100 -2.00 -2.61 -3.36
CA ALA A 100 -3.43 -2.63 -3.07
C ALA A 100 -4.12 -3.80 -3.77
N ARG A 101 -3.78 -4.10 -5.03
CA ARG A 101 -4.33 -5.25 -5.75
C ARG A 101 -3.97 -6.55 -5.05
N GLN A 102 -2.70 -6.74 -4.69
CA GLN A 102 -2.24 -7.94 -4.01
C GLN A 102 -2.87 -8.11 -2.62
N LEU A 103 -2.85 -7.06 -1.80
CA LEU A 103 -3.44 -7.09 -0.47
C LEU A 103 -4.97 -7.27 -0.52
N SER A 104 -5.63 -6.72 -1.54
CA SER A 104 -7.09 -6.88 -1.71
C SER A 104 -7.50 -8.23 -2.27
N ASP A 105 -6.56 -9.01 -2.81
CA ASP A 105 -6.82 -10.36 -3.30
C ASP A 105 -6.73 -11.36 -2.13
N PRO A 106 -7.84 -12.00 -1.71
CA PRO A 106 -7.81 -12.99 -0.64
C PRO A 106 -6.91 -14.19 -0.95
N ARG A 107 -6.68 -14.49 -2.24
CA ARG A 107 -5.78 -15.59 -2.65
C ARG A 107 -4.31 -15.23 -2.47
N GLY A 108 -3.96 -13.94 -2.55
CA GLY A 108 -2.58 -13.48 -2.43
C GLY A 108 -1.95 -13.81 -1.08
N ALA A 109 -2.67 -13.59 0.02
CA ALA A 109 -2.17 -13.93 1.36
C ALA A 109 -2.00 -15.45 1.55
N LEU A 110 -2.96 -16.25 1.04
CA LEU A 110 -2.89 -17.71 1.07
C LEU A 110 -1.72 -18.25 0.24
N LEU A 111 -1.45 -17.64 -0.92
CA LEU A 111 -0.31 -17.99 -1.76
C LEU A 111 1.01 -17.75 -1.03
N VAL A 112 1.20 -16.58 -0.40
CA VAL A 112 2.42 -16.27 0.35
C VAL A 112 2.63 -17.27 1.50
N ARG A 113 1.56 -17.61 2.22
CA ARG A 113 1.61 -18.63 3.27
C ARG A 113 1.97 -20.00 2.72
N ARG A 114 1.37 -20.41 1.60
CA ARG A 114 1.70 -21.68 0.93
C ARG A 114 3.15 -21.72 0.46
N LEU A 115 3.70 -20.62 -0.03
CA LEU A 115 5.11 -20.52 -0.43
C LEU A 115 6.05 -20.73 0.77
N LEU A 116 5.76 -20.08 1.91
CA LEU A 116 6.52 -20.26 3.16
C LEU A 116 6.41 -21.69 3.69
N ASP A 117 5.19 -22.23 3.73
CA ASP A 117 4.91 -23.58 4.17
C ASP A 117 5.60 -24.63 3.26
N GLY A 118 5.54 -24.44 1.94
CA GLY A 118 6.18 -25.33 0.96
C GLY A 118 7.70 -25.30 1.05
N ALA A 119 8.29 -24.12 1.25
CA ALA A 119 9.72 -23.99 1.50
C ALA A 119 10.11 -24.63 2.85
N ALA A 120 9.30 -24.43 3.90
CA ALA A 120 9.54 -25.04 5.21
C ALA A 120 9.47 -26.57 5.14
N ALA A 121 8.51 -27.13 4.39
CA ALA A 121 8.41 -28.57 4.16
C ALA A 121 9.63 -29.12 3.40
N ALA A 122 10.11 -28.41 2.39
CA ALA A 122 11.33 -28.77 1.66
C ALA A 122 12.61 -28.65 2.51
N LEU A 123 12.57 -27.89 3.60
CA LEU A 123 13.67 -27.72 4.56
C LEU A 123 13.54 -28.60 5.81
N ALA A 124 12.60 -29.56 5.84
CA ALA A 124 12.33 -30.39 7.03
C ALA A 124 13.58 -31.14 7.53
N ASP A 125 14.45 -31.56 6.62
CA ASP A 125 15.69 -32.29 6.93
C ASP A 125 16.92 -31.37 7.11
N ALA A 126 16.73 -30.05 7.10
CA ALA A 126 17.79 -29.04 7.20
C ALA A 126 17.67 -28.27 8.55
N PRO A 127 18.24 -28.80 9.65
CA PRO A 127 18.10 -28.18 10.97
C PRO A 127 18.69 -26.76 10.98
N GLY A 128 17.92 -25.82 11.52
CA GLY A 128 18.30 -24.41 11.59
C GLY A 128 18.09 -23.62 10.30
N ALA A 129 17.60 -24.23 9.21
CA ALA A 129 17.19 -23.51 8.01
C ALA A 129 15.77 -22.93 8.17
N VAL A 130 15.60 -21.65 7.85
CA VAL A 130 14.35 -20.95 8.08
C VAL A 130 13.91 -20.06 6.92
N PRO A 131 12.78 -20.37 6.23
CA PRO A 131 12.17 -19.40 5.33
C PRO A 131 11.55 -18.28 6.17
N HIS A 132 11.93 -17.03 5.89
CA HIS A 132 11.48 -15.88 6.69
C HIS A 132 10.87 -14.76 5.87
N ALA A 133 11.08 -14.71 4.56
CA ALA A 133 10.49 -13.68 3.71
C ALA A 133 10.16 -14.20 2.32
N VAL A 134 9.19 -13.55 1.67
CA VAL A 134 8.78 -13.87 0.29
C VAL A 134 8.77 -12.59 -0.53
N ARG A 135 9.35 -12.67 -1.73
CA ARG A 135 9.23 -11.67 -2.77
C ARG A 135 8.32 -12.23 -3.85
N THR A 136 7.25 -11.52 -4.16
CA THR A 136 6.32 -11.92 -5.23
C THR A 136 6.33 -10.90 -6.33
N GLU A 137 6.53 -11.37 -7.55
CA GLU A 137 6.56 -10.58 -8.78
C GLU A 137 5.65 -11.24 -9.82
N PRO A 138 5.31 -10.55 -10.92
CA PRO A 138 4.51 -11.16 -11.97
C PRO A 138 5.19 -12.42 -12.54
N GLY A 139 4.59 -13.58 -12.27
CA GLY A 139 5.04 -14.88 -12.81
C GLY A 139 6.10 -15.61 -11.98
N ARG A 140 6.68 -15.00 -10.94
CA ARG A 140 7.72 -15.63 -10.09
C ARG A 140 7.55 -15.26 -8.62
N ALA A 141 7.94 -16.18 -7.74
CA ALA A 141 8.13 -15.91 -6.33
C ALA A 141 9.52 -16.36 -5.90
N ALA A 142 10.12 -15.62 -4.96
CA ALA A 142 11.37 -15.97 -4.32
C ALA A 142 11.18 -16.02 -2.80
N VAL A 143 11.54 -17.13 -2.17
CA VAL A 143 11.51 -17.31 -0.72
C VAL A 143 12.92 -17.13 -0.18
N GLN A 144 13.12 -16.16 0.71
CA GLN A 144 14.39 -15.96 1.41
C GLN A 144 14.50 -16.91 2.58
N ILE A 145 15.67 -17.52 2.74
CA ILE A 145 15.94 -18.57 3.71
C ILE A 145 17.19 -18.19 4.51
N ALA A 146 17.07 -18.18 5.83
CA ALA A 146 18.21 -18.13 6.75
C ALA A 146 18.74 -19.56 6.96
N ALA A 147 19.91 -19.90 6.43
CA ALA A 147 20.55 -21.21 6.60
C ALA A 147 22.08 -21.12 6.63
N ARG A 148 22.76 -22.14 7.17
CA ARG A 148 24.22 -22.26 7.17
C ARG A 148 24.67 -23.73 7.02
N PRO A 149 25.04 -24.20 5.81
CA PRO A 149 24.79 -23.63 4.47
C PRO A 149 23.33 -23.84 4.01
N LEU A 150 22.92 -23.18 2.93
CA LEU A 150 21.62 -23.45 2.28
C LEU A 150 21.71 -24.76 1.49
N PRO A 151 20.83 -25.75 1.72
CA PRO A 151 20.80 -26.96 0.90
C PRO A 151 20.36 -26.64 -0.54
N GLU A 152 20.67 -27.57 -1.45
CA GLU A 152 20.18 -27.50 -2.82
C GLU A 152 18.64 -27.61 -2.82
N PRO A 153 17.92 -26.72 -3.52
CA PRO A 153 16.48 -26.75 -3.54
C PRO A 153 15.95 -28.02 -4.23
N PRO A 154 14.98 -28.74 -3.63
CA PRO A 154 14.28 -29.81 -4.32
C PRO A 154 13.28 -29.21 -5.31
N ALA A 155 13.00 -29.92 -6.41
CA ALA A 155 11.93 -29.54 -7.33
C ALA A 155 10.58 -29.36 -6.58
N PRO A 156 9.77 -28.35 -6.92
CA PRO A 156 9.91 -27.41 -8.05
C PRO A 156 10.76 -26.16 -7.76
N TRP A 157 11.43 -26.09 -6.60
CA TRP A 157 12.25 -24.93 -6.25
C TRP A 157 13.54 -24.90 -7.08
N GLU A 158 13.93 -23.69 -7.50
CA GLU A 158 15.19 -23.42 -8.20
C GLU A 158 16.10 -22.55 -7.32
N PRO A 159 17.43 -22.67 -7.41
CA PRO A 159 18.32 -21.77 -6.71
C PRO A 159 18.25 -20.38 -7.35
N SER A 160 18.32 -19.33 -6.52
CA SER A 160 18.44 -17.96 -7.04
C SER A 160 19.88 -17.70 -7.51
N ASP A 161 20.03 -17.25 -8.75
CA ASP A 161 21.31 -16.80 -9.31
C ASP A 161 21.68 -15.37 -8.87
N GLU A 162 20.77 -14.65 -8.21
CA GLU A 162 20.99 -13.27 -7.81
C GLU A 162 21.98 -13.17 -6.64
N PRO A 163 22.97 -12.26 -6.71
CA PRO A 163 23.83 -11.99 -5.57
C PRO A 163 23.01 -11.41 -4.41
N GLY A 164 23.14 -11.99 -3.22
CA GLY A 164 22.46 -11.48 -2.04
C GLY A 164 22.16 -12.53 -0.98
N PRO A 165 21.11 -12.30 -0.15
CA PRO A 165 20.60 -13.30 0.80
C PRO A 165 20.21 -14.57 0.06
N GLN A 166 20.41 -15.71 0.71
CA GLN A 166 20.05 -17.03 0.18
C GLN A 166 18.55 -17.12 -0.12
N ARG A 167 18.18 -17.54 -1.33
CA ARG A 167 16.79 -17.66 -1.76
C ARG A 167 16.58 -18.87 -2.65
N TRP A 168 15.36 -19.39 -2.59
CA TRP A 168 14.83 -20.32 -3.57
C TRP A 168 13.74 -19.63 -4.38
N GLU A 169 13.66 -19.94 -5.66
CA GLU A 169 12.74 -19.35 -6.61
C GLU A 169 11.76 -20.38 -7.14
N LEU A 170 10.58 -19.91 -7.52
CA LEU A 170 9.51 -20.74 -8.05
C LEU A 170 8.71 -19.96 -9.10
N PRO A 171 8.48 -20.52 -10.30
CA PRO A 171 7.49 -20.00 -11.23
C PRO A 171 6.09 -20.03 -10.59
N LEU A 172 5.36 -18.91 -10.61
CA LEU A 172 4.02 -18.84 -9.98
C LEU A 172 2.99 -19.79 -10.62
N THR A 173 3.22 -20.21 -11.86
CA THR A 173 2.41 -21.25 -12.53
C THR A 173 2.49 -22.61 -11.84
N GLU A 174 3.55 -22.85 -11.07
CA GLU A 174 3.79 -24.11 -10.35
C GLU A 174 3.40 -24.01 -8.87
N ALA A 175 3.01 -22.83 -8.38
CA ALA A 175 2.67 -22.63 -6.97
C ALA A 175 1.46 -23.45 -6.47
N ASP A 176 0.59 -23.89 -7.39
CA ASP A 176 -0.52 -24.79 -7.09
C ASP A 176 -0.09 -26.25 -6.93
N THR A 177 1.12 -26.60 -7.36
CA THR A 177 1.71 -27.95 -7.19
C THR A 177 2.41 -28.12 -5.85
N LEU A 178 2.64 -27.03 -5.12
CA LEU A 178 3.28 -27.09 -3.81
C LEU A 178 2.45 -27.92 -2.83
N PRO A 179 3.09 -28.76 -2.01
CA PRO A 179 2.39 -29.51 -0.97
C PRO A 179 1.65 -28.56 -0.04
N GLN A 180 0.47 -28.97 0.41
CA GLN A 180 -0.22 -28.24 1.48
C GLN A 180 0.65 -28.32 2.74
N GLY A 181 1.02 -27.16 3.25
CA GLY A 181 1.89 -27.01 4.41
C GLY A 181 1.45 -27.85 5.60
N ARG A 182 2.33 -28.77 6.01
CA ARG A 182 2.31 -29.23 7.39
C ARG A 182 2.85 -28.10 8.28
N PRO A 183 2.33 -27.93 9.50
CA PRO A 183 2.99 -27.09 10.50
C PRO A 183 4.45 -27.49 10.57
N ARG A 184 5.33 -26.50 10.55
CA ARG A 184 6.78 -26.73 10.60
C ARG A 184 7.12 -27.53 11.85
N ALA A 185 7.91 -28.59 11.70
CA ALA A 185 8.40 -29.35 12.85
C ALA A 185 9.17 -28.41 13.80
N GLY A 186 8.66 -28.26 15.03
CA GLY A 186 9.24 -27.38 16.04
C GLY A 186 8.91 -25.89 15.93
N ALA A 187 8.05 -25.44 14.99
CA ALA A 187 7.47 -24.10 15.11
C ALA A 187 6.19 -24.15 15.92
N HIS A 188 6.17 -23.37 16.99
CA HIS A 188 4.97 -23.15 17.81
C HIS A 188 3.91 -22.33 17.05
N LEU A 189 4.30 -21.59 16.01
CA LEU A 189 3.44 -20.65 15.30
C LEU A 189 3.36 -20.96 13.80
N ARG A 190 2.16 -20.79 13.25
CA ARG A 190 1.96 -20.84 11.80
C ARG A 190 2.50 -19.55 11.17
N PRO A 191 2.95 -19.59 9.90
CA PRO A 191 3.46 -18.40 9.24
C PRO A 191 2.48 -17.23 9.30
N LEU A 192 2.99 -16.08 9.68
CA LEU A 192 2.26 -14.82 9.81
C LEU A 192 2.82 -13.78 8.85
N PRO A 193 2.58 -13.94 7.53
CA PRO A 193 3.15 -13.06 6.52
C PRO A 193 2.49 -11.67 6.53
N VAL A 194 3.32 -10.63 6.55
CA VAL A 194 2.90 -9.23 6.39
C VAL A 194 3.68 -8.57 5.26
N ALA A 195 3.01 -7.78 4.43
CA ALA A 195 3.72 -6.99 3.42
C ALA A 195 4.46 -5.83 4.11
N ILE A 196 5.75 -5.70 3.82
CA ILE A 196 6.60 -4.62 4.36
C ILE A 196 6.83 -3.49 3.35
N GLY A 197 6.65 -3.75 2.05
CA GLY A 197 6.82 -2.74 1.00
C GLY A 197 7.10 -3.34 -0.38
N MET A 198 7.60 -2.50 -1.28
CA MET A 198 8.01 -2.87 -2.63
C MET A 198 9.54 -2.88 -2.76
N ALA A 199 10.11 -3.96 -3.29
CA ALA A 199 11.48 -3.96 -3.80
C ALA A 199 11.38 -3.98 -5.32
N ASP A 200 11.73 -2.86 -5.96
CA ASP A 200 11.50 -2.63 -7.38
C ASP A 200 10.02 -2.80 -7.76
N ASP A 201 9.68 -3.87 -8.49
CA ASP A 201 8.31 -4.23 -8.86
C ASP A 201 7.77 -5.46 -8.09
N ALA A 202 8.58 -6.04 -7.19
CA ALA A 202 8.19 -7.15 -6.34
C ALA A 202 7.63 -6.68 -4.99
N CYS A 203 6.56 -7.32 -4.53
CA CYS A 203 6.04 -7.11 -3.19
C CYS A 203 6.80 -7.98 -2.19
N VAL A 204 7.32 -7.36 -1.14
CA VAL A 204 8.11 -8.04 -0.12
C VAL A 204 7.22 -8.31 1.10
N HIS A 205 7.17 -9.58 1.48
CA HIS A 205 6.48 -10.08 2.66
C HIS A 205 7.49 -10.62 3.66
N LEU A 206 7.24 -10.37 4.94
CA LEU A 206 8.01 -10.89 6.06
C LEU A 206 7.11 -11.81 6.87
N ASP A 207 7.57 -13.01 7.19
CA ASP A 207 6.92 -13.88 8.15
C ASP A 207 7.33 -13.47 9.57
N LEU A 208 6.40 -12.89 10.33
CA LEU A 208 6.67 -12.46 11.70
C LEU A 208 6.85 -13.62 12.68
N ALA A 209 6.36 -14.82 12.32
CA ALA A 209 6.45 -16.03 13.14
C ALA A 209 7.73 -16.83 12.88
N ALA A 210 8.49 -16.53 11.83
CA ALA A 210 9.71 -17.26 11.47
C ALA A 210 10.91 -16.97 12.39
N GLY A 211 10.81 -15.94 13.23
CA GLY A 211 11.92 -15.39 14.01
C GLY A 211 11.68 -15.39 15.52
N PRO A 212 12.26 -14.43 16.25
CA PRO A 212 12.20 -14.38 17.71
C PRO A 212 10.82 -13.98 18.28
N GLY A 213 9.81 -13.78 17.44
CA GLY A 213 8.50 -13.25 17.84
C GLY A 213 8.52 -11.78 18.28
N LEU A 214 9.68 -11.17 18.56
CA LEU A 214 9.81 -9.74 18.87
C LEU A 214 10.30 -8.95 17.65
N ILE A 215 9.47 -8.06 17.11
CA ILE A 215 9.79 -7.21 15.96
C ILE A 215 9.73 -5.74 16.38
N THR A 216 10.87 -5.09 16.33
CA THR A 216 11.00 -3.65 16.60
C THR A 216 10.97 -2.87 15.31
N VAL A 217 10.31 -1.71 15.33
CA VAL A 217 10.36 -0.74 14.24
C VAL A 217 11.17 0.45 14.73
N GLU A 218 12.19 0.87 13.99
CA GLU A 218 13.15 1.91 14.38
C GLU A 218 13.30 2.99 13.30
N GLY A 219 13.92 4.12 13.63
CA GLY A 219 14.28 5.16 12.66
C GLY A 219 13.44 6.42 12.76
N ASP A 220 13.04 6.99 11.61
CA ASP A 220 12.24 8.22 11.57
C ASP A 220 10.89 8.02 12.26
N ALA A 221 10.57 8.87 13.24
CA ALA A 221 9.39 8.67 14.10
C ALA A 221 8.07 8.66 13.32
N ALA A 222 7.93 9.55 12.33
CA ALA A 222 6.70 9.65 11.55
C ALA A 222 6.55 8.45 10.59
N ALA A 223 7.63 8.03 9.94
CA ALA A 223 7.63 6.85 9.08
C ALA A 223 7.42 5.55 9.87
N ARG A 224 8.02 5.45 11.06
CA ARG A 224 7.86 4.32 11.98
C ARG A 224 6.40 4.13 12.41
N GLY A 225 5.75 5.20 12.88
CA GLY A 225 4.35 5.13 13.27
C GLY A 225 3.45 4.69 12.11
N ARG A 226 3.69 5.21 10.89
CA ARG A 226 2.93 4.80 9.69
C ARG A 226 3.15 3.34 9.32
N LEU A 227 4.39 2.85 9.39
CA LEU A 227 4.72 1.46 9.09
C LEU A 227 4.08 0.54 10.13
N LEU A 228 4.26 0.80 11.42
CA LEU A 228 3.68 0.01 12.50
C LEU A 228 2.16 -0.09 12.39
N GLN A 229 1.48 1.03 12.14
CA GLN A 229 0.03 1.07 11.93
C GLN A 229 -0.39 0.27 10.68
N ALA A 230 0.39 0.33 9.60
CA ALA A 230 0.10 -0.44 8.39
C ALA A 230 0.32 -1.95 8.60
N LEU A 231 1.30 -2.36 9.40
CA LEU A 231 1.50 -3.77 9.78
C LEU A 231 0.36 -4.27 10.67
N ALA A 232 0.02 -3.52 11.73
CA ALA A 232 -1.10 -3.84 12.61
C ALA A 232 -2.43 -3.95 11.84
N ALA A 233 -2.70 -2.99 10.94
CA ALA A 233 -3.91 -3.00 10.13
C ALA A 233 -3.92 -4.10 9.05
N GLN A 234 -2.80 -4.74 8.71
CA GLN A 234 -2.78 -5.94 7.87
C GLN A 234 -3.14 -7.18 8.70
N LEU A 235 -2.61 -7.28 9.91
CA LEU A 235 -2.84 -8.39 10.83
C LEU A 235 -4.27 -8.40 11.38
N ASP A 236 -4.91 -7.23 11.54
CA ASP A 236 -6.30 -7.09 11.97
C ASP A 236 -7.32 -7.48 10.86
N ARG A 237 -6.86 -7.84 9.66
CA ARG A 237 -7.76 -8.18 8.55
C ARG A 237 -8.31 -9.60 8.69
N PRO A 238 -9.55 -9.85 8.24
CA PRO A 238 -10.09 -11.20 8.20
C PRO A 238 -9.19 -12.17 7.42
N GLY A 239 -8.89 -13.32 8.02
CA GLY A 239 -8.09 -14.37 7.39
C GLY A 239 -6.56 -14.20 7.51
N SER A 240 -6.08 -13.20 8.26
CA SER A 240 -4.66 -13.08 8.61
C SER A 240 -4.17 -14.25 9.48
N GLY A 241 -5.05 -14.84 10.28
CA GLY A 241 -4.71 -15.84 11.30
C GLY A 241 -4.08 -15.23 12.54
N ALA A 242 -4.26 -13.92 12.77
CA ALA A 242 -3.79 -13.22 13.96
C ALA A 242 -4.95 -12.58 14.73
N SER A 243 -4.82 -12.60 16.07
CA SER A 243 -5.67 -11.85 16.98
C SER A 243 -4.87 -10.66 17.50
N VAL A 244 -5.18 -9.46 17.00
CA VAL A 244 -4.37 -8.26 17.26
C VAL A 244 -4.89 -7.50 18.48
N SER A 245 -4.01 -7.28 19.45
CA SER A 245 -4.21 -6.40 20.60
C SER A 245 -3.31 -5.18 20.50
N VAL A 246 -3.93 -3.99 20.44
CA VAL A 246 -3.21 -2.71 20.35
C VAL A 246 -3.22 -2.02 21.71
N THR A 247 -2.05 -1.74 22.27
CA THR A 247 -1.94 -1.08 23.58
C THR A 247 -2.15 0.43 23.48
N ASP A 248 -2.28 1.06 24.65
CA ASP A 248 -2.18 2.50 24.76
C ASP A 248 -0.88 3.05 24.17
N GLY A 249 -0.95 4.28 23.64
CA GLY A 249 0.21 4.99 23.07
C GLY A 249 0.54 4.68 21.60
N VAL A 250 0.03 3.58 21.02
CA VAL A 250 0.32 3.22 19.61
C VAL A 250 -0.41 4.11 18.60
N HIS A 251 -1.67 4.43 18.87
CA HIS A 251 -2.48 5.26 17.97
C HIS A 251 -3.14 6.42 18.73
N PRO A 252 -2.97 7.68 18.29
CA PRO A 252 -3.41 8.84 19.07
C PRO A 252 -4.92 8.93 19.25
N GLN A 253 -5.71 8.27 18.39
CA GLN A 253 -7.17 8.29 18.43
C GLN A 253 -7.78 6.98 18.95
N TYR A 254 -6.96 6.02 19.37
CA TYR A 254 -7.46 4.72 19.86
C TYR A 254 -6.95 4.49 21.28
N PRO A 255 -7.81 4.57 22.32
CA PRO A 255 -7.43 4.25 23.67
C PRO A 255 -7.31 2.72 23.81
N GLY A 256 -6.11 2.18 23.57
CA GLY A 256 -5.81 0.76 23.76
C GLY A 256 -5.76 0.36 25.24
N GLN A 257 -5.68 -0.94 25.49
CA GLN A 257 -5.48 -1.48 26.84
C GLN A 257 -4.07 -1.14 27.35
N ARG A 258 -3.92 -0.91 28.67
CA ARG A 258 -2.60 -0.77 29.28
C ARG A 258 -1.80 -2.07 29.11
N LEU A 259 -0.54 -1.94 28.69
CA LEU A 259 0.33 -3.08 28.41
C LEU A 259 0.45 -4.07 29.60
N ASP A 260 0.54 -3.59 30.84
CA ASP A 260 0.65 -4.48 32.03
C ASP A 260 -0.60 -5.33 32.28
N ALA A 261 -1.78 -4.84 31.91
CA ALA A 261 -3.00 -5.61 32.05
C ALA A 261 -3.08 -6.69 30.96
N LEU A 262 -2.68 -6.34 29.74
CA LEU A 262 -2.62 -7.28 28.62
C LEU A 262 -1.58 -8.38 28.86
N LEU A 263 -0.38 -8.03 29.35
CA LEU A 263 0.67 -9.00 29.67
C LEU A 263 0.22 -10.04 30.69
N ARG A 264 -0.48 -9.62 31.76
CA ARG A 264 -1.02 -10.56 32.75
C ARG A 264 -2.03 -11.53 32.13
N SER A 265 -2.95 -11.04 31.30
CA SER A 265 -3.91 -11.93 30.62
C SER A 265 -3.25 -12.90 29.63
N LEU A 266 -2.14 -12.50 28.99
CA LEU A 266 -1.41 -13.35 28.07
C LEU A 266 -0.58 -14.41 28.81
N GLU A 267 0.01 -14.07 29.96
CA GLU A 267 0.69 -15.02 30.85
C GLU A 267 -0.29 -16.06 31.38
N GLU A 268 -1.45 -15.64 31.91
CA GLU A 268 -2.51 -16.53 32.39
C GLU A 268 -3.02 -17.46 31.27
N ALA A 269 -3.17 -16.95 30.04
CA ALA A 269 -3.58 -17.76 28.89
C ALA A 269 -2.51 -18.76 28.45
N ALA A 270 -1.23 -18.39 28.53
CA ALA A 270 -0.10 -19.27 28.19
C ALA A 270 0.01 -20.43 29.19
N GLU A 271 -0.09 -20.14 30.49
CA GLU A 271 -0.07 -21.16 31.56
C GLU A 271 -1.22 -22.17 31.38
N ALA A 272 -2.44 -21.69 31.07
CA ALA A 272 -3.59 -22.57 30.82
C ALA A 272 -3.40 -23.48 29.58
N HIS A 273 -2.63 -23.02 28.59
CA HIS A 273 -2.34 -23.82 27.39
C HIS A 273 -1.35 -24.95 27.69
N GLU A 274 -0.29 -24.67 28.45
CA GLU A 274 0.69 -25.68 28.87
C GLU A 274 0.05 -26.83 29.68
N GLU A 275 -0.91 -26.52 30.56
CA GLU A 275 -1.65 -27.53 31.33
C GLU A 275 -2.51 -28.45 30.45
N THR A 276 -3.00 -27.93 29.31
CA THR A 276 -3.89 -28.65 28.40
C THR A 276 -3.11 -29.53 27.41
N GLU A 277 -1.97 -29.05 26.90
CA GLU A 277 -1.10 -29.81 25.99
C GLU A 277 -0.49 -31.07 26.65
N GLY A 278 -0.34 -31.07 27.98
CA GLY A 278 0.14 -32.24 28.73
C GLY A 278 -0.81 -33.43 28.79
N ALA A 279 -2.07 -33.30 28.35
CA ALA A 279 -3.13 -34.27 28.64
C ALA A 279 -3.80 -34.96 27.42
N GLY A 280 -3.55 -34.53 26.17
CA GLY A 280 -4.29 -35.13 25.05
C GLY A 280 -3.80 -34.74 23.66
N GLU A 281 -3.79 -35.76 22.80
CA GLU A 281 -3.61 -35.76 21.34
C GLU A 281 -3.94 -34.42 20.66
N PHE A 282 -2.94 -33.85 19.97
CA PHE A 282 -3.01 -32.60 19.21
C PHE A 282 -4.28 -32.54 18.33
N ASP A 283 -5.33 -31.88 18.80
CA ASP A 283 -6.47 -31.54 17.95
C ASP A 283 -6.03 -30.44 16.97
N GLU A 284 -5.50 -30.87 15.83
CA GLU A 284 -5.01 -30.04 14.71
C GLU A 284 -6.13 -29.15 14.10
N SER A 285 -7.36 -29.30 14.58
CA SER A 285 -8.60 -28.71 14.05
C SER A 285 -8.96 -27.34 14.65
N GLY A 286 -8.42 -26.98 15.82
CA GLY A 286 -8.73 -25.73 16.50
C GLY A 286 -7.66 -24.66 16.26
N ARG A 287 -7.58 -24.08 15.05
CA ARG A 287 -6.67 -22.95 14.76
C ARG A 287 -7.01 -21.74 15.63
N ALA A 288 -6.41 -21.64 16.82
CA ALA A 288 -6.35 -20.40 17.57
C ALA A 288 -5.57 -19.38 16.74
N ASP A 289 -6.14 -18.21 16.52
CA ASP A 289 -5.45 -17.10 15.88
C ASP A 289 -4.20 -16.74 16.72
N THR A 290 -3.05 -16.54 16.07
CA THR A 290 -1.81 -16.17 16.75
C THR A 290 -1.99 -14.83 17.46
N PRO A 291 -1.81 -14.75 18.79
CA PRO A 291 -1.90 -13.48 19.49
C PRO A 291 -0.79 -12.53 19.03
N VAL A 292 -1.17 -11.34 18.59
CA VAL A 292 -0.24 -10.27 18.20
C VAL A 292 -0.42 -9.09 19.12
N VAL A 293 0.66 -8.67 19.78
CA VAL A 293 0.69 -7.47 20.62
C VAL A 293 1.37 -6.33 19.87
N VAL A 294 0.67 -5.22 19.70
CA VAL A 294 1.23 -3.99 19.14
C VAL A 294 1.37 -2.98 20.27
N CYS A 295 2.60 -2.55 20.58
CA CYS A 295 2.85 -1.63 21.68
C CYS A 295 3.89 -0.56 21.35
N ALA A 296 3.88 0.53 22.11
CA ALA A 296 4.81 1.63 21.95
C ALA A 296 5.71 1.78 23.18
N ALA A 297 7.03 1.81 22.96
CA ALA A 297 8.04 2.10 23.97
C ALA A 297 7.86 1.35 25.31
N PRO A 298 7.83 0.00 25.32
CA PRO A 298 7.70 -0.77 26.56
C PRO A 298 8.88 -0.48 27.50
N GLY A 299 8.59 -0.42 28.81
CA GLY A 299 9.63 -0.34 29.83
C GLY A 299 10.50 -1.61 29.86
N PRO A 300 11.68 -1.58 30.50
CA PRO A 300 12.60 -2.74 30.52
C PRO A 300 11.98 -4.03 31.07
N GLU A 301 11.11 -3.93 32.07
CA GLU A 301 10.43 -5.08 32.66
C GLU A 301 9.35 -5.65 31.73
N GLN A 302 8.55 -4.78 31.13
CA GLN A 302 7.54 -5.16 30.13
C GLN A 302 8.21 -5.83 28.92
N ALA A 303 9.34 -5.29 28.47
CA ALA A 303 10.16 -5.86 27.41
C ALA A 303 10.65 -7.28 27.72
N ARG A 304 11.12 -7.53 28.96
CA ARG A 304 11.54 -8.87 29.40
C ARG A 304 10.37 -9.86 29.37
N ARG A 305 9.20 -9.46 29.86
CA ARG A 305 7.98 -10.27 29.85
C ARG A 305 7.51 -10.58 28.42
N LEU A 306 7.48 -9.57 27.54
CA LEU A 306 7.19 -9.76 26.11
C LEU A 306 8.20 -10.72 25.46
N SER A 307 9.49 -10.58 25.75
CA SER A 307 10.53 -11.46 25.22
C SER A 307 10.38 -12.90 25.69
N ALA A 308 9.94 -13.12 26.93
CA ALA A 308 9.68 -14.47 27.45
C ALA A 308 8.47 -15.11 26.75
N LEU A 309 7.36 -14.38 26.60
CA LEU A 309 6.16 -14.83 25.88
C LEU A 309 6.43 -15.08 24.38
N ALA A 310 7.28 -14.24 23.77
CA ALA A 310 7.66 -14.43 22.37
C ALA A 310 8.56 -15.66 22.19
N ALA A 311 9.48 -15.91 23.13
CA ALA A 311 10.36 -17.07 23.10
C ALA A 311 9.61 -18.40 23.32
N SER A 312 8.51 -18.41 24.08
CA SER A 312 7.63 -19.58 24.20
C SER A 312 6.72 -19.78 22.99
N GLY A 313 6.70 -18.82 22.04
CA GLY A 313 5.79 -18.85 20.90
C GLY A 313 4.35 -18.51 21.25
N ALA A 314 4.06 -18.03 22.46
CA ALA A 314 2.71 -17.66 22.87
C ALA A 314 2.21 -16.40 22.13
N VAL A 315 3.12 -15.49 21.76
CA VAL A 315 2.76 -14.20 21.15
C VAL A 315 3.77 -13.75 20.09
N VAL A 316 3.32 -12.92 19.16
CA VAL A 316 4.17 -12.10 18.29
C VAL A 316 4.01 -10.63 18.68
N CYS A 317 5.10 -9.90 18.82
CA CYS A 317 5.10 -8.51 19.27
C CYS A 317 5.60 -7.58 18.16
N LEU A 318 4.82 -6.54 17.86
CA LEU A 318 5.23 -5.40 17.04
C LEU A 318 5.44 -4.18 17.95
N ILE A 319 6.66 -3.64 17.97
CA ILE A 319 7.05 -2.61 18.94
C ILE A 319 7.50 -1.33 18.24
N ASP A 320 6.92 -0.19 18.62
CA ASP A 320 7.45 1.13 18.29
C ASP A 320 8.70 1.42 19.13
N GLY A 321 9.88 1.38 18.49
CA GLY A 321 11.14 1.73 19.11
C GLY A 321 12.00 0.52 19.48
N ARG A 322 13.14 0.81 20.11
CA ARG A 322 14.15 -0.19 20.48
C ARG A 322 13.80 -0.88 21.78
N VAL A 323 14.08 -2.17 21.83
CA VAL A 323 13.89 -3.01 23.01
C VAL A 323 15.10 -3.92 23.18
N ALA A 324 15.49 -4.17 24.44
CA ALA A 324 16.54 -5.14 24.75
C ALA A 324 15.98 -6.57 24.61
N GLY A 325 16.71 -7.45 23.92
CA GLY A 325 16.33 -8.85 23.74
C GLY A 325 16.67 -9.36 22.34
N HIS A 326 16.41 -10.65 22.11
CA HIS A 326 16.50 -11.23 20.78
C HIS A 326 15.31 -10.73 19.96
N SER A 327 15.56 -9.89 18.96
CA SER A 327 14.51 -9.24 18.18
C SER A 327 14.96 -8.99 16.75
N TRP A 328 14.00 -8.84 15.84
CA TRP A 328 14.27 -8.32 14.51
C TRP A 328 13.98 -6.83 14.46
N ALA A 329 14.90 -6.05 13.87
CA ALA A 329 14.76 -4.61 13.75
C ALA A 329 14.44 -4.19 12.31
N LEU A 330 13.25 -3.63 12.11
CA LEU A 330 12.83 -2.96 10.88
C LEU A 330 13.18 -1.48 10.97
N ARG A 331 14.23 -1.04 10.29
CA ARG A 331 14.68 0.35 10.30
C ARG A 331 14.05 1.11 9.14
N VAL A 332 13.25 2.13 9.43
CA VAL A 332 12.59 2.97 8.43
C VAL A 332 13.16 4.39 8.39
N ASP A 333 13.47 4.89 7.20
CA ASP A 333 13.91 6.26 7.00
C ASP A 333 12.74 7.24 6.76
N GLY A 334 13.04 8.55 6.73
CA GLY A 334 12.02 9.58 6.49
C GLY A 334 11.39 9.54 5.09
N ARG A 335 11.96 8.77 4.15
CA ARG A 335 11.40 8.55 2.81
C ARG A 335 10.48 7.32 2.75
N GLY A 336 10.43 6.53 3.82
CA GLY A 336 9.66 5.29 3.88
C GLY A 336 10.42 4.08 3.35
N ARG A 337 11.75 4.14 3.22
CA ARG A 337 12.55 2.94 2.93
C ARG A 337 12.77 2.15 4.21
N VAL A 338 12.45 0.87 4.18
CA VAL A 338 12.59 -0.09 5.27
C VAL A 338 13.74 -1.02 4.97
N VAL A 339 14.67 -1.13 5.91
CA VAL A 339 15.79 -2.08 5.85
C VAL A 339 15.82 -2.93 7.11
N ALA A 340 16.10 -4.21 6.95
CA ALA A 340 16.45 -5.12 8.04
C ALA A 340 17.72 -5.87 7.62
N PRO A 341 18.91 -5.30 7.91
CA PRO A 341 20.18 -5.85 7.42
C PRO A 341 20.41 -7.30 7.84
N GLU A 342 20.00 -7.66 9.05
CA GLU A 342 20.10 -9.02 9.61
C GLU A 342 19.27 -10.04 8.83
N LEU A 343 18.22 -9.57 8.14
CA LEU A 343 17.34 -10.39 7.32
C LEU A 343 17.62 -10.24 5.82
N GLY A 344 18.56 -9.37 5.43
CA GLY A 344 18.81 -9.04 4.03
C GLY A 344 17.62 -8.37 3.33
N LEU A 345 16.79 -7.64 4.09
CA LEU A 345 15.59 -7.00 3.57
C LEU A 345 15.82 -5.52 3.28
N ASP A 346 15.27 -5.08 2.15
CA ASP A 346 15.27 -3.71 1.66
C ASP A 346 14.03 -3.51 0.79
N ALA A 347 13.15 -2.60 1.22
CA ALA A 347 11.89 -2.32 0.54
C ALA A 347 11.45 -0.85 0.73
N ASP A 348 10.69 -0.32 -0.22
CA ASP A 348 9.98 0.94 -0.12
C ASP A 348 8.59 0.70 0.49
N SER A 349 8.40 1.13 1.74
CA SER A 349 7.13 1.06 2.48
C SER A 349 6.29 2.33 2.36
N ALA A 350 6.77 3.38 1.68
CA ALA A 350 5.96 4.58 1.43
C ALA A 350 4.58 4.28 0.80
N PRO A 351 4.42 3.35 -0.17
CA PRO A 351 3.11 3.01 -0.72
C PRO A 351 2.22 2.17 0.21
N LEU A 352 2.77 1.56 1.27
CA LEU A 352 2.09 0.54 2.07
C LEU A 352 0.83 1.07 2.75
N GLY A 353 0.90 2.22 3.43
CA GLY A 353 -0.25 2.77 4.16
C GLY A 353 -1.47 3.04 3.26
N GLY A 354 -1.24 3.58 2.06
CA GLY A 354 -2.30 3.80 1.08
C GLY A 354 -2.88 2.50 0.52
N ALA A 355 -2.03 1.49 0.33
CA ALA A 355 -2.44 0.17 -0.16
C ALA A 355 -3.27 -0.60 0.89
N VAL A 356 -2.83 -0.62 2.15
CA VAL A 356 -3.57 -1.24 3.26
C VAL A 356 -4.93 -0.57 3.46
N ALA A 357 -4.99 0.76 3.44
CA ALA A 357 -6.26 1.49 3.52
C ALA A 357 -7.19 1.19 2.33
N ALA A 358 -6.66 0.90 1.14
CA ALA A 358 -7.46 0.45 0.00
C ALA A 358 -7.98 -0.99 0.21
N ALA A 359 -7.13 -1.89 0.70
CA ALA A 359 -7.49 -3.29 0.97
C ALA A 359 -8.56 -3.40 2.08
N VAL A 360 -8.41 -2.69 3.20
CA VAL A 360 -9.41 -2.63 4.28
C VAL A 360 -10.75 -2.08 3.77
N ARG A 361 -10.72 -1.07 2.90
CA ARG A 361 -11.94 -0.56 2.26
C ARG A 361 -12.58 -1.60 1.32
N ALA A 362 -11.79 -2.39 0.60
CA ALA A 362 -12.29 -3.47 -0.23
C ALA A 362 -12.94 -4.58 0.61
N ASP A 363 -12.33 -4.96 1.72
CA ASP A 363 -12.87 -5.95 2.68
C ASP A 363 -14.21 -5.49 3.25
N ARG A 364 -14.29 -4.24 3.73
CA ARG A 364 -15.56 -3.65 4.20
C ARG A 364 -16.64 -3.64 3.12
N ARG A 365 -16.28 -3.40 1.85
CA ARG A 365 -17.23 -3.45 0.73
C ARG A 365 -17.71 -4.87 0.46
N ARG A 366 -16.84 -5.88 0.56
CA ARG A 366 -17.19 -7.30 0.43
C ARG A 366 -18.16 -7.73 1.54
N LEU A 367 -17.81 -7.47 2.79
CA LEU A 367 -18.67 -7.77 3.94
C LEU A 367 -20.05 -7.13 3.81
N ARG A 368 -20.13 -5.86 3.39
CA ARG A 368 -21.42 -5.19 3.14
C ARG A 368 -22.25 -5.85 2.03
N ARG A 369 -21.61 -6.37 0.97
CA ARG A 369 -22.31 -7.07 -0.12
C ARG A 369 -22.82 -8.44 0.34
N GLU A 370 -22.09 -9.12 1.20
CA GLU A 370 -22.48 -10.41 1.78
C GLU A 370 -23.59 -10.26 2.82
N SER A 371 -23.53 -9.22 3.66
CA SER A 371 -24.55 -8.95 4.68
C SER A 371 -25.81 -8.25 4.13
N ALA A 372 -25.75 -7.66 2.93
CA ALA A 372 -26.94 -7.07 2.33
C ALA A 372 -27.97 -8.18 2.08
N PRO A 373 -29.18 -8.12 2.70
CA PRO A 373 -30.21 -9.11 2.43
C PRO A 373 -30.45 -9.10 0.93
N ARG A 374 -30.40 -10.28 0.29
CA ARG A 374 -30.77 -10.46 -1.12
C ARG A 374 -32.22 -9.98 -1.26
N ARG A 375 -32.44 -8.67 -1.42
CA ARG A 375 -33.73 -8.07 -1.74
C ARG A 375 -34.18 -8.80 -2.97
N GLY A 376 -35.29 -9.53 -2.80
CA GLY A 376 -35.70 -10.63 -3.65
C GLY A 376 -35.34 -10.36 -5.10
N ALA A 377 -34.59 -11.29 -5.70
CA ALA A 377 -34.59 -11.42 -7.14
C ALA A 377 -36.06 -11.28 -7.55
N PRO A 378 -36.44 -10.25 -8.33
CA PRO A 378 -37.81 -10.11 -8.77
C PRO A 378 -38.10 -11.42 -9.49
N THR A 379 -38.95 -12.24 -8.89
CA THR A 379 -39.52 -13.39 -9.54
C THR A 379 -40.12 -12.80 -10.80
N ARG A 380 -39.43 -12.95 -11.93
CA ARG A 380 -40.00 -12.71 -13.24
C ARG A 380 -41.11 -13.75 -13.33
N GLN A 381 -42.28 -13.41 -12.79
CA GLN A 381 -43.53 -13.99 -13.21
C GLN A 381 -43.65 -13.59 -14.67
N ARG A 382 -43.04 -14.43 -15.51
CA ARG A 382 -43.19 -14.41 -16.95
C ARG A 382 -44.66 -14.73 -17.19
N PRO A 383 -45.49 -13.80 -17.69
CA PRO A 383 -46.82 -14.15 -18.11
C PRO A 383 -46.66 -15.10 -19.29
N ARG A 384 -47.00 -16.37 -19.08
CA ARG A 384 -47.19 -17.35 -20.15
C ARG A 384 -48.42 -16.93 -20.93
N THR A 385 -48.26 -16.11 -21.97
CA THR A 385 -49.15 -16.14 -23.14
C THR A 385 -48.55 -15.34 -24.28
N ARG A 386 -47.96 -16.03 -25.26
CA ARG A 386 -48.26 -15.72 -26.67
C ARG A 386 -47.88 -16.91 -27.55
N GLU A 387 -48.83 -17.22 -28.41
CA GLU A 387 -48.90 -18.39 -29.26
C GLU A 387 -47.71 -18.55 -30.19
N SER A 388 -47.33 -19.81 -30.35
CA SER A 388 -46.47 -20.31 -31.41
C SER A 388 -47.11 -20.03 -32.77
N ARG A 389 -46.37 -19.37 -33.67
CA ARG A 389 -46.47 -19.62 -35.11
C ARG A 389 -45.11 -20.12 -35.61
N PRO A 390 -45.10 -21.14 -36.48
CA PRO A 390 -43.88 -21.64 -37.09
C PRO A 390 -43.52 -20.75 -38.28
N HIS A 391 -42.29 -20.27 -38.33
CA HIS A 391 -41.64 -20.00 -39.61
C HIS A 391 -40.16 -20.34 -39.51
N GLU A 392 -39.71 -20.88 -40.64
CA GLU A 392 -38.50 -21.62 -40.91
C GLU A 392 -37.25 -20.74 -40.95
N LEU A 393 -36.11 -21.44 -40.79
CA LEU A 393 -34.83 -21.24 -41.47
C LEU A 393 -34.38 -19.80 -41.73
N GLU A 394 -33.32 -19.37 -41.03
CA GLU A 394 -32.07 -18.97 -41.69
C GLU A 394 -30.97 -18.64 -40.67
N GLU A 395 -29.75 -18.65 -41.19
CA GLU A 395 -28.49 -19.00 -40.58
C GLU A 395 -27.80 -17.86 -39.80
N SER A 396 -26.92 -18.25 -38.88
CA SER A 396 -25.71 -17.53 -38.42
C SER A 396 -25.84 -16.23 -37.61
N PRO A 397 -25.64 -16.32 -36.26
CA PRO A 397 -24.98 -15.23 -35.52
C PRO A 397 -23.95 -15.82 -34.54
N ARG A 398 -22.70 -16.01 -34.99
CA ARG A 398 -21.57 -16.31 -34.08
C ARG A 398 -20.38 -15.36 -34.23
N LEU A 399 -20.45 -14.39 -35.15
CA LEU A 399 -19.39 -13.40 -35.39
C LEU A 399 -19.74 -11.98 -34.90
N GLU A 400 -21.01 -11.67 -34.65
CA GLU A 400 -21.41 -10.35 -34.13
C GLU A 400 -21.29 -10.24 -32.60
N GLU A 401 -21.35 -11.36 -31.87
CA GLU A 401 -21.25 -11.36 -30.40
C GLU A 401 -19.82 -11.08 -29.93
N SER A 402 -18.80 -11.61 -30.62
CA SER A 402 -17.40 -11.34 -30.30
C SER A 402 -16.99 -9.89 -30.57
N LEU A 403 -17.48 -9.28 -31.67
CA LEU A 403 -17.22 -7.88 -31.98
C LEU A 403 -17.95 -6.92 -31.02
N ARG A 404 -19.11 -7.32 -30.48
CA ARG A 404 -19.82 -6.55 -29.44
C ARG A 404 -19.13 -6.58 -28.09
N GLU A 405 -18.56 -7.72 -27.69
CA GLU A 405 -17.80 -7.83 -26.43
C GLU A 405 -16.50 -7.01 -26.48
N GLU A 406 -15.80 -7.02 -27.61
CA GLU A 406 -14.55 -6.27 -27.77
C GLU A 406 -14.78 -4.75 -27.81
N SER A 407 -15.88 -4.31 -28.40
CA SER A 407 -16.26 -2.87 -28.43
C SER A 407 -16.83 -2.36 -27.10
N LEU A 408 -17.47 -3.20 -26.29
CA LEU A 408 -17.86 -2.84 -24.91
C LEU A 408 -16.63 -2.64 -24.00
N HIS A 409 -15.59 -3.45 -24.16
CA HIS A 409 -14.36 -3.35 -23.36
C HIS A 409 -13.55 -2.08 -23.66
N LEU A 410 -13.58 -1.59 -24.92
CA LEU A 410 -12.91 -0.35 -25.32
C LEU A 410 -13.65 0.91 -24.82
N VAL A 411 -14.98 0.85 -24.75
CA VAL A 411 -15.80 1.97 -24.25
C VAL A 411 -15.71 2.09 -22.72
N GLU A 412 -15.65 0.97 -22.00
CA GLU A 412 -15.51 0.98 -20.54
C GLU A 412 -14.12 1.51 -20.09
N THR A 413 -13.07 1.20 -20.85
CA THR A 413 -11.72 1.73 -20.59
C THR A 413 -11.61 3.23 -20.88
N GLN A 414 -12.25 3.75 -21.92
CA GLN A 414 -12.31 5.20 -22.18
C GLN A 414 -13.19 5.96 -21.18
N ALA A 415 -14.30 5.37 -20.72
CA ALA A 415 -15.18 6.01 -19.74
C ALA A 415 -14.49 6.20 -18.36
N LEU A 416 -13.61 5.27 -17.99
CA LEU A 416 -12.77 5.37 -16.80
C LEU A 416 -11.71 6.48 -16.92
N GLU A 417 -11.12 6.68 -18.11
CA GLU A 417 -10.14 7.73 -18.37
C GLU A 417 -10.78 9.14 -18.36
N VAL A 418 -12.00 9.29 -18.89
CA VAL A 418 -12.72 10.57 -18.91
C VAL A 418 -13.26 10.95 -17.51
N ALA A 419 -13.62 9.96 -16.68
CA ALA A 419 -14.00 10.19 -15.29
C ALA A 419 -12.80 10.63 -14.41
N GLU A 420 -11.57 10.27 -14.78
CA GLU A 420 -10.33 10.66 -14.08
C GLU A 420 -9.96 12.14 -14.29
N VAL A 421 -10.40 12.77 -15.38
CA VAL A 421 -10.13 14.20 -15.68
C VAL A 421 -11.09 15.16 -14.96
N LEU A 422 -12.26 14.70 -14.52
CA LEU A 422 -13.30 15.56 -13.93
C LEU A 422 -13.29 15.63 -12.38
N GLN A 423 -12.45 14.85 -11.68
CA GLN A 423 -12.43 14.80 -10.20
C GLN A 423 -11.22 15.49 -9.53
N GLU A 424 -10.38 16.21 -10.27
CA GLU A 424 -9.34 17.06 -9.66
C GLU A 424 -9.91 18.45 -9.31
N GLU A 425 -10.75 18.52 -8.27
CA GLU A 425 -11.05 19.77 -7.56
C GLU A 425 -10.18 19.83 -6.30
N PRO A 426 -9.24 20.79 -6.18
CA PRO A 426 -8.36 20.88 -5.02
C PRO A 426 -9.14 21.36 -3.78
N PRO A 427 -8.93 20.78 -2.60
CA PRO A 427 -9.60 21.26 -1.39
C PRO A 427 -9.10 22.66 -1.02
N ARG A 428 -10.07 23.58 -0.86
CA ARG A 428 -9.85 24.93 -0.30
C ARG A 428 -9.26 24.81 1.11
N SER A 429 -8.08 25.39 1.30
CA SER A 429 -7.42 25.51 2.61
C SER A 429 -8.24 26.40 3.56
N PRO A 430 -8.51 25.97 4.81
CA PRO A 430 -8.98 26.89 5.83
C PRO A 430 -7.83 27.68 6.45
N LEU A 431 -8.22 28.75 7.12
CA LEU A 431 -7.46 29.91 7.53
C LEU A 431 -6.15 29.64 8.30
N ARG A 432 -5.22 30.54 8.02
CA ARG A 432 -3.92 30.77 8.65
C ARG A 432 -4.13 31.40 10.03
N THR A 433 -3.97 30.63 11.10
CA THR A 433 -3.89 31.15 12.47
C THR A 433 -2.46 31.60 12.75
N THR A 434 -2.33 32.84 13.24
CA THR A 434 -1.09 33.53 13.58
C THR A 434 -0.35 32.87 14.76
N ALA A 435 0.95 32.64 14.59
CA ALA A 435 1.86 32.18 15.64
C ALA A 435 2.31 33.34 16.55
N PRO A 436 2.50 33.14 17.86
CA PRO A 436 3.11 34.13 18.73
C PRO A 436 4.64 34.08 18.68
N ALA A 437 5.23 35.24 19.01
CA ALA A 437 6.64 35.56 18.95
C ALA A 437 7.54 34.67 19.84
N ARG A 438 8.69 34.26 19.30
CA ARG A 438 9.79 33.68 20.06
C ARG A 438 10.72 34.81 20.52
N THR A 439 10.81 35.00 21.83
CA THR A 439 11.97 35.56 22.52
C THR A 439 12.95 34.44 22.78
N THR A 440 14.17 34.54 22.23
CA THR A 440 15.31 33.72 22.64
C THR A 440 16.44 34.63 23.04
N THR A 441 16.57 34.76 24.34
CA THR A 441 17.69 35.32 25.11
C THR A 441 18.90 34.39 25.03
N GLY A 442 20.08 34.96 25.20
CA GLY A 442 21.38 34.40 24.82
C GLY A 442 21.96 33.29 25.71
N SER A 443 23.06 32.74 25.20
CA SER A 443 24.19 32.07 25.87
C SER A 443 25.10 31.59 24.72
N ASP A 444 26.03 32.38 24.19
CA ASP A 444 27.35 32.70 24.77
C ASP A 444 27.70 31.90 26.02
N LEU A 445 28.42 30.79 25.83
CA LEU A 445 29.58 30.41 26.62
C LEU A 445 30.42 29.38 25.81
N LEU A 446 31.44 29.92 25.14
CA LEU A 446 32.58 29.20 24.56
C LEU A 446 33.65 29.06 25.65
N ALA A 447 33.99 27.82 26.01
CA ALA A 447 35.27 27.36 26.54
C ALA A 447 35.17 25.82 26.59
N GLU A 448 36.05 25.05 25.98
CA GLU A 448 37.36 24.69 26.55
C GLU A 448 38.24 23.89 25.55
N PRO A 449 39.53 23.65 25.87
CA PRO A 449 40.64 23.72 24.92
C PRO A 449 41.21 22.38 24.44
N ALA A 450 42.15 22.53 23.50
CA ALA A 450 43.02 21.52 22.93
C ALA A 450 44.11 21.03 23.89
N THR A 451 44.33 19.72 23.90
CA THR A 451 45.63 19.03 24.09
C THR A 451 45.53 17.69 23.34
N ALA A 452 46.16 17.48 22.18
CA ALA A 452 47.58 17.16 21.97
C ALA A 452 48.07 15.95 22.78
N ARG A 453 48.21 14.79 22.12
CA ARG A 453 49.37 13.89 22.27
C ARG A 453 49.41 12.86 21.13
N ASP A 454 50.41 13.04 20.29
CA ASP A 454 50.97 12.06 19.37
C ASP A 454 51.48 10.83 20.14
N HIS A 455 51.27 9.64 19.58
CA HIS A 455 52.27 8.57 19.63
C HIS A 455 52.24 7.76 18.33
N SER A 456 53.27 8.01 17.53
CA SER A 456 53.80 7.15 16.48
C SER A 456 54.50 5.95 17.11
N THR A 457 54.22 4.75 16.60
CA THR A 457 55.22 3.67 16.56
C THR A 457 54.97 2.78 15.36
N ALA A 458 56.02 2.67 14.54
CA ALA A 458 56.11 1.85 13.35
C ALA A 458 56.66 0.44 13.66
N ALA A 459 56.47 -0.43 12.66
CA ALA A 459 57.24 -1.63 12.33
C ALA A 459 57.08 -2.90 13.20
N SER A 460 56.59 -3.98 12.58
CA SER A 460 57.45 -5.14 12.35
C SER A 460 56.87 -6.07 11.29
N SER A 461 57.70 -6.32 10.30
CA SER A 461 57.65 -7.42 9.32
C SER A 461 57.63 -8.80 9.96
N GLY A 462 57.07 -9.78 9.24
CA GLY A 462 57.19 -11.20 9.56
C GLY A 462 56.54 -12.10 8.52
N THR A 463 57.20 -12.26 7.36
CA THR A 463 57.01 -13.39 6.45
C THR A 463 57.66 -14.63 7.06
N ARG A 464 56.96 -15.78 7.04
CA ARG A 464 57.60 -17.09 6.96
C ARG A 464 56.65 -18.13 6.35
N GLU A 465 57.13 -18.74 5.27
CA GLU A 465 56.62 -19.95 4.64
C GLU A 465 56.93 -21.18 5.51
N ASP A 466 55.99 -22.12 5.59
CA ASP A 466 56.17 -23.56 5.31
C ASP A 466 54.79 -24.19 5.07
#